data_AF-A0A7J6UBS4-F1
#
_entry.id   AF-A0A7J6UBS4-F1
#
_cell.length_a   1.000
_cell.length_b   1.000
_cell.length_c   1.000
_cell.angle_alpha   90.00
_cell.angle_beta   90.00
_cell.angle_gamma   90.00
#
_symmetry.space_group_name_H-M   'P 1'
#
loop_
_entity.id
_entity.type
_entity.pdbx_description
1 polymer ?
#
loop_
_entity_poly.entity_id
_entity_poly.type
_entity_poly.pdbx_seq_one_letter_code
_entity_poly.pdbx_strand_id
1 'polypeptide(L)'
;IWGLSSFLGKSNELLILWSCDYFKRLWCVFEVASFLQQHGLQRSIRLVSIRQTKFAFIISLAEVVAIVALSVLDIVGADAAVKTPYYACMLGCSLLLTCFLGVFVVYEYLPHRLALHRQASKFTVEGGECLLEEDKLVIRDLIKNWYGSLEAFEEYVRNHKEYITGRRRPWTVSYLTLAIISFPIELACVGRFVTIC
;
A
#
# COMPACT_ATOMS: atom_id res chain seq x y z
N ILE A 1 -18.19 20.64 4.85
CA ILE A 1 -18.51 19.25 4.39
C ILE A 1 -18.97 19.18 2.92
N TRP A 2 -19.77 20.14 2.42
CA TRP A 2 -20.28 20.17 1.04
C TRP A 2 -19.22 20.09 -0.10
N GLY A 3 -17.99 20.55 0.14
CA GLY A 3 -16.93 20.49 -0.86
C GLY A 3 -16.50 19.06 -1.23
N LEU A 4 -16.53 18.12 -0.27
CA LEU A 4 -16.01 16.78 -0.50
C LEU A 4 -16.89 15.98 -1.45
N SER A 5 -18.21 15.97 -1.25
CA SER A 5 -19.14 15.25 -2.14
C SER A 5 -19.10 15.80 -3.58
N SER A 6 -18.92 17.11 -3.75
CA SER A 6 -18.76 17.73 -5.08
C SER A 6 -17.43 17.33 -5.73
N PHE A 7 -16.35 17.27 -4.95
CA PHE A 7 -15.04 16.84 -5.41
C PHE A 7 -15.03 15.35 -5.80
N LEU A 8 -15.62 14.49 -4.95
CA LEU A 8 -15.79 13.07 -5.23
C LEU A 8 -16.57 12.86 -6.53
N GLY A 9 -17.66 13.60 -6.75
CA GLY A 9 -18.46 13.51 -7.98
C GLY A 9 -17.71 13.83 -9.27
N LYS A 10 -16.64 14.65 -9.20
CA LYS A 10 -15.78 14.97 -10.36
C LYS A 10 -14.53 14.09 -10.47
N SER A 11 -14.24 13.28 -9.45
CA SER A 11 -13.02 12.48 -9.38
C SER A 11 -13.16 11.17 -10.17
N ASN A 12 -12.15 10.83 -10.97
CA ASN A 12 -12.16 9.62 -11.79
C ASN A 12 -11.63 8.37 -11.05
N GLU A 13 -10.82 8.57 -10.01
CA GLU A 13 -10.16 7.54 -9.20
C GLU A 13 -10.09 8.04 -7.76
N LEU A 14 -10.29 7.14 -6.79
CA LEU A 14 -10.11 7.44 -5.36
C LEU A 14 -8.85 6.74 -4.85
N LEU A 15 -7.82 7.53 -4.53
CA LEU A 15 -6.59 7.04 -3.92
C LEU A 15 -6.70 7.12 -2.39
N ILE A 16 -6.66 5.97 -1.73
CA ILE A 16 -6.77 5.84 -0.28
C ILE A 16 -5.43 5.46 0.31
N LEU A 17 -4.87 6.35 1.13
CA LEU A 17 -3.76 6.03 2.01
C LEU A 17 -4.29 5.39 3.29
N TRP A 18 -4.12 4.07 3.42
CA TRP A 18 -4.72 3.33 4.53
C TRP A 18 -3.71 2.97 5.63
N SER A 19 -4.23 2.97 6.87
CA SER A 19 -3.62 2.43 8.08
C SER A 19 -4.47 1.28 8.63
N CYS A 20 -3.98 0.55 9.64
CA CYS A 20 -4.70 -0.56 10.27
C CYS A 20 -6.06 -0.17 10.86
N ASP A 21 -6.30 1.11 11.12
CA ASP A 21 -7.53 1.63 11.72
C ASP A 21 -8.41 2.38 10.71
N TYR A 22 -8.10 2.29 9.41
CA TYR A 22 -8.80 3.07 8.39
C TYR A 22 -10.32 2.86 8.42
N PHE A 23 -10.79 1.61 8.49
CA PHE A 23 -12.22 1.28 8.51
C PHE A 23 -12.86 1.34 9.90
N LYS A 24 -12.11 1.71 10.95
CA LYS A 24 -12.71 2.07 12.24
C LYS A 24 -13.33 3.47 12.20
N ARG A 25 -12.81 4.36 11.36
CA ARG A 25 -13.25 5.75 11.28
C ARG A 25 -14.49 5.88 10.40
N LEU A 26 -15.59 6.36 10.98
CA LEU A 26 -16.89 6.46 10.32
C LEU A 26 -16.81 7.31 9.05
N TRP A 27 -16.12 8.45 9.12
CA TRP A 27 -15.91 9.35 7.99
C TRP A 27 -15.25 8.64 6.79
N CYS A 28 -14.20 7.87 7.05
CA CYS A 28 -13.46 7.16 6.01
C CYS A 28 -14.32 6.11 5.31
N VAL A 29 -15.17 5.40 6.06
CA VAL A 29 -16.09 4.39 5.47
C VAL A 29 -17.16 5.07 4.62
N PHE A 30 -17.73 6.17 5.14
CA PHE A 30 -18.70 6.98 4.42
C PHE A 30 -18.14 7.56 3.12
N GLU A 31 -16.91 8.09 3.14
CA GLU A 31 -16.24 8.63 1.95
C GLU A 31 -16.11 7.58 0.84
N VAL A 32 -15.65 6.38 1.18
CA VAL A 32 -15.48 5.31 0.18
C VAL A 32 -16.82 4.80 -0.35
N ALA A 33 -17.79 4.62 0.54
CA ALA A 33 -19.12 4.16 0.17
C ALA A 33 -19.85 5.18 -0.71
N SER A 34 -19.73 6.48 -0.40
CA SER A 34 -20.34 7.56 -1.18
C SER A 34 -19.72 7.66 -2.57
N PHE A 35 -18.39 7.49 -2.68
CA PHE A 35 -17.71 7.42 -3.97
C PHE A 35 -18.22 6.25 -4.82
N LEU A 36 -18.35 5.05 -4.23
CA LEU A 36 -18.89 3.87 -4.94
C LEU A 36 -20.36 4.05 -5.36
N GLN A 37 -21.17 4.69 -4.52
CA GLN A 37 -22.58 4.94 -4.81
C GLN A 37 -22.75 5.90 -6.00
N GLN A 38 -21.93 6.96 -6.05
CA GLN A 38 -21.99 7.97 -7.12
C GLN A 38 -21.45 7.46 -8.46
N HIS A 39 -20.38 6.68 -8.43
CA HIS A 39 -19.63 6.29 -9.63
C HIS A 39 -19.86 4.86 -10.10
N GLY A 40 -20.55 4.06 -9.29
CA GLY A 40 -20.72 2.63 -9.50
C GLY A 40 -19.44 1.82 -9.30
N LEU A 41 -19.56 0.50 -9.43
CA LEU A 41 -18.49 -0.47 -9.13
C LEU A 41 -17.37 -0.53 -10.20
N GLN A 42 -17.52 0.20 -11.30
CA GLN A 42 -16.57 0.18 -12.42
C GLN A 42 -15.36 1.07 -12.18
N ARG A 43 -15.46 2.04 -11.27
CA ARG A 43 -14.41 3.03 -11.02
C ARG A 43 -13.37 2.52 -10.04
N SER A 44 -12.11 2.89 -10.28
CA SER A 44 -10.98 2.35 -9.55
C SER A 44 -10.82 3.03 -8.20
N ILE A 45 -10.84 2.23 -7.13
CA ILE A 45 -10.32 2.61 -5.82
C ILE A 45 -8.92 2.03 -5.71
N ARG A 46 -7.92 2.88 -5.46
CA ARG A 46 -6.53 2.47 -5.24
C ARG A 46 -6.20 2.60 -3.77
N LEU A 47 -5.93 1.48 -3.12
CA LEU A 47 -5.50 1.45 -1.73
C LEU A 47 -3.98 1.35 -1.66
N VAL A 48 -3.32 2.32 -1.03
CA VAL A 48 -1.87 2.33 -0.79
C VAL A 48 -1.63 2.33 0.71
N SER A 49 -0.81 1.39 1.19
CA SER A 49 -0.47 1.31 2.60
C SER A 49 0.62 2.31 2.95
N ILE A 50 0.40 3.13 3.96
CA ILE A 50 1.39 4.12 4.44
C ILE A 50 2.68 3.42 4.92
N ARG A 51 2.56 2.25 5.55
CA ARG A 51 3.73 1.46 6.00
C ARG A 51 4.53 0.92 4.82
N GLN A 52 3.86 0.46 3.75
CA GLN A 52 4.55 0.00 2.54
C GLN A 52 5.37 1.12 1.90
N THR A 53 4.84 2.34 1.85
CA THR A 53 5.57 3.48 1.27
C THR A 53 6.86 3.78 2.03
N LYS A 54 6.81 3.79 3.37
CA LYS A 54 8.02 3.98 4.20
C LYS A 54 9.07 2.89 3.96
N PHE A 55 8.62 1.64 3.91
CA PHE A 55 9.51 0.50 3.73
C PHE A 55 10.13 0.46 2.33
N ALA A 56 9.33 0.69 1.29
CA ALA A 56 9.81 0.80 -0.09
C ALA A 56 10.86 1.91 -0.23
N PHE A 57 10.63 3.07 0.39
CA PHE A 57 11.58 4.18 0.36
C PHE A 57 12.92 3.82 1.00
N ILE A 58 12.92 3.16 2.17
CA ILE A 58 14.14 2.71 2.85
C ILE A 58 14.94 1.76 1.97
N ILE A 59 14.26 0.82 1.31
CA ILE A 59 14.90 -0.18 0.47
C ILE A 59 15.47 0.46 -0.80
N SER A 60 14.69 1.28 -1.49
CA SER A 60 15.18 2.01 -2.66
C SER A 60 16.39 2.88 -2.31
N LEU A 61 16.40 3.52 -1.14
CA LEU A 61 17.57 4.28 -0.68
C LEU A 61 18.79 3.37 -0.44
N ALA A 62 18.61 2.23 0.22
CA ALA A 62 19.68 1.26 0.44
C ALA A 62 20.24 0.72 -0.89
N GLU A 63 19.36 0.50 -1.87
CA GLU A 63 19.76 0.02 -3.19
C GLU A 63 20.57 1.05 -3.97
N VAL A 64 20.15 2.32 -3.94
CA VAL A 64 20.91 3.42 -4.55
C VAL A 64 22.31 3.52 -3.92
N VAL A 65 22.42 3.42 -2.59
CA VAL A 65 23.71 3.44 -1.89
C VAL A 65 24.60 2.27 -2.33
N ALA A 66 24.04 1.07 -2.45
CA ALA A 66 24.76 -0.11 -2.94
C ALA A 66 25.28 0.10 -4.38
N ILE A 67 24.46 0.60 -5.29
CA ILE A 67 24.83 0.86 -6.69
C ILE A 67 25.95 1.90 -6.78
N VAL A 68 25.86 2.97 -5.98
CA VAL A 68 26.90 4.00 -5.92
C VAL A 68 28.21 3.43 -5.40
N ALA A 69 28.18 2.63 -4.33
CA ALA A 69 29.38 2.00 -3.77
C ALA A 69 30.08 1.07 -4.77
N LEU A 70 29.30 0.24 -5.49
CA LEU A 70 29.81 -0.61 -6.57
C LEU A 70 30.48 0.22 -7.68
N SER A 71 29.83 1.31 -8.08
CA SER A 71 30.34 2.18 -9.15
C SER A 71 31.64 2.87 -8.74
N VAL A 72 31.76 3.32 -7.48
CA VAL A 72 32.99 3.91 -6.95
C VAL A 72 34.13 2.88 -6.93
N LEU A 73 33.88 1.64 -6.52
CA LEU A 73 34.90 0.59 -6.48
C LEU A 73 35.51 0.31 -7.86
N ASP A 74 34.69 0.37 -8.92
CA ASP A 74 35.18 0.18 -10.28
C ASP A 74 36.00 1.36 -10.80
N ILE A 75 35.57 2.59 -10.50
CA ILE A 75 36.30 3.81 -10.88
C ILE A 75 37.69 3.85 -10.21
N VAL A 76 37.79 3.40 -8.95
CA VAL A 76 39.06 3.38 -8.21
C VAL A 76 40.02 2.29 -8.74
N GLY A 77 39.58 1.41 -9.64
CA GLY A 77 40.46 0.44 -10.29
C GLY A 77 40.99 -0.63 -9.33
N ALA A 78 40.23 -0.99 -8.28
CA ALA A 78 40.65 -2.00 -7.31
C ALA A 78 40.99 -3.35 -7.98
N ASP A 79 41.96 -4.06 -7.42
CA ASP A 79 42.39 -5.36 -7.91
C ASP A 79 41.26 -6.40 -7.84
N ALA A 80 41.32 -7.38 -8.75
CA ALA A 80 40.34 -8.47 -8.82
C ALA A 80 40.22 -9.25 -7.49
N ALA A 81 41.33 -9.41 -6.76
CA ALA A 81 41.35 -10.07 -5.46
C ALA A 81 40.47 -9.35 -4.40
N VAL A 82 40.28 -8.04 -4.53
CA VAL A 82 39.43 -7.24 -3.64
C VAL A 82 37.99 -7.17 -4.15
N LYS A 83 37.82 -7.07 -5.47
CA LYS A 83 36.51 -6.96 -6.13
C LYS A 83 35.63 -8.20 -5.94
N THR A 84 36.19 -9.40 -6.15
CA THR A 84 35.42 -10.66 -6.08
C THR A 84 34.71 -10.90 -4.74
N PRO A 85 35.39 -10.85 -3.58
CA PRO A 85 34.71 -11.04 -2.29
C PRO A 85 33.71 -9.92 -1.98
N TYR A 86 33.97 -8.69 -2.45
CA TYR A 86 33.04 -7.57 -2.28
C TYR A 86 31.74 -7.80 -3.08
N TYR A 87 31.83 -8.19 -4.35
CA TYR A 87 30.66 -8.52 -5.16
C TYR A 87 29.85 -9.68 -4.59
N ALA A 88 30.53 -10.74 -4.12
CA ALA A 88 29.87 -11.87 -3.47
C ALA A 88 29.14 -11.44 -2.19
N CYS A 89 29.76 -10.56 -1.38
CA CYS A 89 29.15 -10.01 -0.18
C CYS A 89 27.90 -9.18 -0.52
N MET A 90 27.99 -8.27 -1.50
CA MET A 90 26.88 -7.42 -1.92
C MET A 90 25.71 -8.23 -2.49
N LEU A 91 25.99 -9.28 -3.28
CA LEU A 91 24.97 -10.21 -3.76
C LEU A 91 24.31 -10.98 -2.59
N GLY A 92 25.10 -11.42 -1.61
CA GLY A 92 24.57 -12.02 -0.39
C GLY A 92 23.65 -11.08 0.38
N CYS A 93 24.06 -9.81 0.55
CA CYS A 93 23.26 -8.78 1.20
C CYS A 93 21.96 -8.48 0.44
N SER A 94 21.99 -8.41 -0.89
CA SER A 94 20.77 -8.17 -1.68
C SER A 94 19.79 -9.34 -1.58
N LEU A 95 20.27 -10.58 -1.65
CA LEU A 95 19.44 -11.78 -1.45
C LEU A 95 18.81 -11.80 -0.05
N LEU A 96 19.58 -11.49 0.99
CA LEU A 96 19.08 -11.38 2.36
C LEU A 96 18.00 -10.29 2.50
N LEU A 97 18.20 -9.14 1.86
CA LEU A 97 17.22 -8.05 1.84
C LEU A 97 15.92 -8.48 1.14
N THR A 98 16.01 -9.20 0.02
CA THR A 98 14.85 -9.78 -0.68
C THR A 98 14.10 -10.81 0.17
N CYS A 99 14.83 -11.65 0.91
CA CYS A 99 14.22 -12.58 1.87
C CYS A 99 13.51 -11.82 3.00
N PHE A 100 14.14 -10.79 3.56
CA PHE A 100 13.57 -9.96 4.63
C PHE A 100 12.31 -9.21 4.15
N LEU A 101 12.33 -8.69 2.92
CA LEU A 101 11.18 -8.14 2.21
C LEU A 101 10.00 -9.12 2.19
N GLY A 102 10.26 -10.37 1.78
CA GLY A 102 9.25 -11.42 1.73
C GLY A 102 8.65 -11.71 3.12
N VAL A 103 9.50 -11.85 4.13
CA VAL A 103 9.08 -12.04 5.53
C VAL A 103 8.25 -10.85 6.01
N PHE A 104 8.69 -9.62 5.80
CA PHE A 104 7.94 -8.42 6.16
C PHE A 104 6.55 -8.39 5.49
N VAL A 105 6.47 -8.72 4.19
CA VAL A 105 5.18 -8.74 3.48
C VAL A 105 4.23 -9.78 4.09
N VAL A 106 4.73 -10.97 4.42
CA VAL A 106 3.92 -12.07 4.97
C VAL A 106 3.50 -11.80 6.41
N TYR A 107 4.41 -11.32 7.26
CA TYR A 107 4.17 -11.22 8.70
C TYR A 107 3.64 -9.85 9.14
N GLU A 108 4.03 -8.76 8.47
CA GLU A 108 3.55 -7.42 8.81
C GLU A 108 2.42 -6.98 7.88
N TYR A 109 2.61 -7.06 6.56
CA TYR A 109 1.64 -6.46 5.64
C TYR A 109 0.33 -7.27 5.52
N LEU A 110 0.43 -8.58 5.33
CA LEU A 110 -0.74 -9.43 5.08
C LEU A 110 -1.74 -9.45 6.24
N PRO A 111 -1.35 -9.56 7.51
CA PRO A 111 -2.30 -9.52 8.63
C PRO A 111 -3.06 -8.20 8.72
N HIS A 112 -2.39 -7.07 8.48
CA HIS A 112 -3.06 -5.76 8.45
C HIS A 112 -4.06 -5.65 7.30
N ARG A 113 -3.73 -6.23 6.14
CA ARG A 113 -4.66 -6.27 5.00
C ARG A 113 -5.89 -7.12 5.30
N LEU A 114 -5.69 -8.29 5.93
CA LEU A 114 -6.79 -9.14 6.38
C LEU A 114 -7.63 -8.45 7.47
N ALA A 115 -7.00 -7.69 8.36
CA ALA A 115 -7.68 -6.90 9.37
C ALA A 115 -8.60 -5.84 8.75
N LEU A 116 -8.16 -5.12 7.72
CA LEU A 116 -9.02 -4.19 6.98
C LEU A 116 -10.25 -4.88 6.40
N HIS A 117 -10.06 -6.06 5.78
CA HIS A 117 -11.16 -6.81 5.21
C HIS A 117 -12.15 -7.27 6.29
N ARG A 118 -11.65 -7.69 7.45
CA ARG A 118 -12.48 -8.04 8.61
C ARG A 118 -13.23 -6.84 9.16
N GLN A 119 -12.57 -5.68 9.27
CA GLN A 119 -13.20 -4.43 9.72
C GLN A 119 -14.34 -4.02 8.79
N ALA A 120 -14.12 -4.00 7.48
CA ALA A 120 -15.17 -3.70 6.51
C ALA A 120 -16.35 -4.70 6.58
N SER A 121 -16.07 -5.99 6.83
CA SER A 121 -17.11 -7.00 6.96
C SER A 121 -17.93 -6.93 8.25
N LYS A 122 -17.38 -6.36 9.32
CA LYS A 122 -18.02 -6.24 10.64
C LYS A 122 -18.36 -4.79 11.00
N PHE A 123 -18.26 -3.90 10.04
CA PHE A 123 -18.45 -2.47 10.27
C PHE A 123 -19.88 -2.18 10.76
N THR A 124 -19.99 -1.30 11.75
CA THR A 124 -21.24 -0.71 12.24
C THR A 124 -21.07 0.79 12.39
N VAL A 125 -22.13 1.56 12.13
CA VAL A 125 -22.15 3.03 12.29
C VAL A 125 -22.03 3.42 13.76
N GLU A 126 -22.53 2.58 14.66
CA GLU A 126 -22.43 2.82 16.09
C GLU A 126 -20.99 2.72 16.61
N GLY A 127 -20.27 1.65 16.20
CA GLY A 127 -18.88 1.41 16.56
C GLY A 127 -17.87 2.25 15.77
N GLY A 128 -18.33 3.06 14.81
CA GLY A 128 -17.49 3.97 14.07
C GLY A 128 -16.91 5.08 14.96
N GLU A 129 -15.59 5.22 14.90
CA GLU A 129 -14.83 6.27 15.57
C GLU A 129 -14.93 7.58 14.77
N CYS A 130 -15.07 8.70 15.47
CA CYS A 130 -14.96 10.05 14.92
C CYS A 130 -13.93 10.83 15.74
N LEU A 131 -13.23 11.79 15.11
CA LEU A 131 -12.33 12.67 15.85
C LEU A 131 -13.11 13.61 16.77
N LEU A 132 -14.26 14.08 16.30
CA LEU A 132 -15.21 14.93 17.02
C LEU A 132 -16.56 14.21 17.05
N GLU A 133 -17.17 14.11 18.24
CA GLU A 133 -18.49 13.48 18.38
C GLU A 133 -19.59 14.25 17.64
N GLU A 134 -19.42 15.56 17.48
CA GLU A 134 -20.31 16.43 16.69
C GLU A 134 -20.38 15.98 15.22
N ASP A 135 -19.24 15.61 14.63
CA ASP A 135 -19.18 15.09 13.26
C ASP A 135 -19.92 13.76 13.13
N LYS A 136 -19.96 12.96 14.20
CA LYS A 136 -20.68 11.67 14.20
C LYS A 136 -22.17 11.86 13.95
N LEU A 137 -22.79 12.90 14.52
CA LEU A 137 -24.20 13.22 14.28
C LEU A 137 -24.42 13.68 12.84
N VAL A 138 -23.57 14.57 12.34
CA VAL A 138 -23.66 15.07 10.97
C VAL A 138 -23.52 13.94 9.95
N ILE A 139 -22.55 13.03 10.13
CA ILE A 139 -22.35 11.89 9.23
C ILE A 139 -23.55 10.94 9.30
N ARG A 140 -24.13 10.69 10.48
CA ARG A 140 -25.34 9.85 10.61
C ARG A 140 -26.52 10.43 9.86
N ASP A 141 -26.72 11.74 9.93
CA ASP A 141 -27.80 12.40 9.18
C ASP A 141 -27.54 12.36 7.67
N LEU A 142 -26.29 12.55 7.23
CA LEU A 142 -25.91 12.37 5.83
C LEU A 142 -26.13 10.93 5.35
N ILE A 143 -25.77 9.94 6.16
CA ILE A 143 -26.00 8.53 5.86
C ILE A 143 -27.50 8.26 5.67
N LYS A 144 -28.35 8.71 6.60
CA LYS A 144 -29.81 8.57 6.48
C LYS A 144 -30.33 9.24 5.22
N ASN A 145 -29.83 10.43 4.90
CA ASN A 145 -30.25 11.17 3.71
C ASN A 145 -29.84 10.47 2.39
N TRP A 146 -28.68 9.81 2.35
CA TRP A 146 -28.14 9.20 1.12
C TRP A 146 -28.52 7.73 0.93
N TYR A 147 -28.72 7.00 2.04
CA TYR A 147 -28.97 5.55 2.04
C TYR A 147 -30.34 5.18 2.63
N GLY A 148 -31.10 6.16 3.12
CA GLY A 148 -32.43 5.95 3.73
C GLY A 148 -32.36 5.59 5.22
N SER A 149 -31.43 4.72 5.62
CA SER A 149 -31.23 4.36 7.03
C SER A 149 -29.76 4.01 7.33
N LEU A 150 -29.42 3.90 8.62
CA LEU A 150 -28.07 3.49 9.02
C LEU A 150 -27.80 2.03 8.68
N GLU A 151 -28.81 1.18 8.81
CA GLU A 151 -28.76 -0.26 8.52
C GLU A 151 -28.57 -0.50 7.03
N ALA A 152 -29.28 0.24 6.17
CA ALA A 152 -29.12 0.17 4.72
C ALA A 152 -27.69 0.54 4.28
N PHE A 153 -27.08 1.51 4.95
CA PHE A 153 -25.68 1.87 4.73
C PHE A 153 -24.71 0.78 5.20
N GLU A 154 -24.92 0.20 6.38
CA GLU A 154 -24.09 -0.91 6.87
C GLU A 154 -24.16 -2.12 5.93
N GLU A 155 -25.37 -2.46 5.47
CA GLU A 155 -25.59 -3.52 4.49
C GLU A 155 -24.89 -3.20 3.17
N TYR A 156 -25.01 -1.95 2.69
CA TYR A 156 -24.31 -1.50 1.49
C TYR A 156 -22.78 -1.68 1.61
N VAL A 157 -22.19 -1.27 2.73
CA VAL A 157 -20.75 -1.42 3.00
C VAL A 157 -20.35 -2.90 3.04
N ARG A 158 -21.11 -3.74 3.73
CA ARG A 158 -20.81 -5.18 3.87
C ARG A 158 -20.93 -5.92 2.54
N ASN A 159 -21.92 -5.59 1.72
CA ASN A 159 -22.13 -6.20 0.40
C ASN A 159 -21.06 -5.77 -0.61
N HIS A 160 -20.52 -4.56 -0.46
CA HIS A 160 -19.47 -4.03 -1.34
C HIS A 160 -18.06 -4.06 -0.74
N LYS A 161 -17.86 -4.78 0.38
CA LYS A 161 -16.58 -4.81 1.11
C LYS A 161 -15.39 -5.18 0.23
N GLU A 162 -15.60 -6.00 -0.78
CA GLU A 162 -14.57 -6.40 -1.74
C GLU A 162 -14.10 -5.25 -2.63
N TYR A 163 -15.02 -4.39 -3.06
CA TYR A 163 -14.69 -3.19 -3.84
C TYR A 163 -14.05 -2.13 -2.94
N ILE A 164 -14.62 -1.94 -1.75
CA ILE A 164 -14.13 -1.00 -0.72
C ILE A 164 -12.70 -1.35 -0.28
N THR A 165 -12.39 -2.64 -0.18
CA THR A 165 -11.05 -3.13 0.22
C THR A 165 -10.16 -3.45 -0.98
N GLY A 166 -10.57 -3.12 -2.21
CA GLY A 166 -9.73 -3.18 -3.41
C GLY A 166 -9.35 -4.58 -3.89
N ARG A 167 -10.31 -5.52 -3.95
CA ARG A 167 -10.10 -6.93 -4.31
C ARG A 167 -9.49 -7.16 -5.70
N ARG A 168 -9.50 -6.17 -6.61
CA ARG A 168 -8.96 -6.37 -7.97
C ARG A 168 -7.46 -6.65 -8.03
N ARG A 169 -6.67 -6.38 -6.99
CA ARG A 169 -5.29 -6.89 -6.89
C ARG A 169 -4.94 -7.20 -5.42
N PRO A 170 -4.81 -8.48 -5.02
CA PRO A 170 -4.33 -8.84 -3.68
C PRO A 170 -2.91 -8.29 -3.38
N TRP A 171 -2.19 -7.91 -4.43
CA TRP A 171 -0.84 -7.37 -4.38
C TRP A 171 -0.84 -5.89 -4.79
N THR A 172 -0.80 -4.97 -3.83
CA THR A 172 -0.49 -3.55 -4.09
C THR A 172 0.97 -3.37 -4.48
N VAL A 173 1.86 -4.25 -4.00
CA VAL A 173 3.20 -4.40 -4.55
C VAL A 173 3.05 -5.37 -5.70
N SER A 174 2.87 -4.86 -6.93
CA SER A 174 2.83 -5.76 -8.09
C SER A 174 4.09 -6.62 -8.10
N TYR A 175 4.04 -7.84 -8.64
CA TYR A 175 5.26 -8.63 -8.89
C TYR A 175 6.33 -7.79 -9.59
N LEU A 176 5.89 -6.90 -10.49
CA LEU A 176 6.74 -5.92 -11.15
C LEU A 176 7.37 -4.93 -10.16
N THR A 177 6.67 -4.47 -9.12
CA THR A 177 7.24 -3.57 -8.10
C THR A 177 8.25 -4.30 -7.22
N LEU A 178 7.94 -5.54 -6.79
CA LEU A 178 8.92 -6.36 -6.07
C LEU A 178 10.17 -6.62 -6.94
N ALA A 179 9.98 -6.97 -8.20
CA ALA A 179 11.05 -7.16 -9.16
C ALA A 179 11.83 -5.86 -9.43
N ILE A 180 11.17 -4.72 -9.66
CA ILE A 180 11.86 -3.43 -9.88
C ILE A 180 12.74 -3.05 -8.70
N ILE A 181 12.30 -3.37 -7.48
CA ILE A 181 13.07 -3.14 -6.27
C ILE A 181 14.27 -4.10 -6.26
N SER A 182 14.05 -5.42 -6.26
CA SER A 182 15.16 -6.37 -6.03
C SER A 182 16.11 -6.60 -7.23
N PHE A 183 15.66 -6.41 -8.47
CA PHE A 183 16.35 -6.88 -9.68
C PHE A 183 17.52 -6.01 -10.20
N PRO A 184 17.59 -4.67 -10.02
CA PRO A 184 18.68 -3.85 -10.54
C PRO A 184 20.05 -4.20 -9.98
N ILE A 185 20.13 -4.52 -8.69
CA ILE A 185 21.40 -4.91 -8.05
C ILE A 185 21.81 -6.30 -8.51
N GLU A 186 20.87 -7.23 -8.58
CA GLU A 186 21.15 -8.58 -9.06
C GLU A 186 21.72 -8.54 -10.50
N LEU A 187 21.10 -7.75 -11.39
CA LEU A 187 21.61 -7.51 -12.74
C LEU A 187 23.00 -6.84 -12.75
N ALA A 188 23.20 -5.80 -11.94
CA ALA A 188 24.46 -5.07 -11.89
C ALA A 188 25.61 -5.95 -11.35
N CYS A 189 25.36 -6.73 -10.29
CA CYS A 189 26.31 -7.65 -9.70
C CYS A 189 26.63 -8.81 -10.66
N VAL A 190 25.62 -9.43 -11.28
CA VAL A 190 25.83 -10.54 -12.23
C VAL A 190 26.60 -10.06 -13.46
N GLY A 191 26.22 -8.92 -14.04
CA GLY A 191 26.92 -8.37 -15.22
C GLY A 191 28.39 -8.07 -14.94
N ARG A 192 28.71 -7.49 -13.77
CA ARG A 192 30.09 -7.18 -13.37
C ARG A 192 30.89 -8.44 -13.01
N PHE A 193 30.27 -9.42 -12.34
CA PHE A 193 30.90 -10.70 -12.03
C PHE A 193 31.31 -11.45 -13.31
N VAL A 194 30.40 -11.53 -14.30
CA VAL A 194 30.68 -12.16 -15.61
C VAL A 194 31.80 -11.44 -16.38
N THR A 195 31.99 -10.14 -16.16
CA THR A 195 33.06 -9.38 -16.84
C THR A 195 34.44 -9.64 -16.21
N ILE A 196 34.50 -10.07 -14.94
CA ILE A 196 35.74 -10.27 -14.20
C ILE A 196 36.25 -11.71 -14.28
N CYS A 197 35.35 -12.69 -14.39
CA CYS A 197 35.68 -14.10 -14.58
C CYS A 197 36.04 -14.42 -16.04
#